data_AF-A0A6P0SSH1-F1
#
_entry.id   AF-A0A6P0SSH1-F1
#
_cell.length_a   1.000
_cell.length_b   1.000
_cell.length_c   1.000
_cell.angle_alpha   90.00
_cell.angle_beta   90.00
_cell.angle_gamma   90.00
#
_symmetry.space_group_name_H-M   'P 1'
#
loop_
_entity.id
_entity.type
_entity.pdbx_description
1 polymer ?
#
loop_
_entity_poly.entity_id
_entity_poly.type
_entity_poly.pdbx_seq_one_letter_code
_entity_poly.pdbx_strand_id
1 'polypeptide(L)'
;MKMWLGASIIAGISAIATTPAVAGSLTGATLIGSDYLKIASDGTNTFIDPSASLSTLLQGDASDPGGNVELFASSETLSNFQYALFNDVTSLTGQIGGKDITLSSLTSADWFTDVGGGITLAQKWFSDALTANGLGSY
;
A
#
# COMPACT_ATOMS: atom_id res chain seq x y z
N MET A 1 19.96 -7.24 8.02
CA MET A 1 19.40 -5.97 7.52
C MET A 1 17.91 -6.19 7.37
N LYS A 2 17.08 -5.57 8.22
CA LYS A 2 15.61 -5.71 8.15
C LYS A 2 15.13 -4.61 7.20
N MET A 3 14.60 -5.03 6.06
CA MET A 3 14.13 -4.13 5.00
C MET A 3 12.64 -3.93 5.22
N TRP A 4 12.28 -2.74 5.71
CA TRP A 4 10.91 -2.33 5.96
C TRP A 4 10.26 -1.97 4.62
N LEU A 5 9.73 -2.96 3.91
CA LEU A 5 8.90 -2.73 2.73
C LEU A 5 7.47 -2.60 3.20
N GLY A 6 7.16 -1.43 3.79
CA GLY A 6 5.78 -1.07 4.08
C GLY A 6 4.93 -1.26 2.82
N ALA A 7 3.78 -1.91 2.99
CA ALA A 7 2.85 -2.29 1.93
C ALA A 7 2.73 -1.18 0.88
N SER A 8 3.44 -1.35 -0.23
CA SER A 8 3.55 -0.34 -1.27
C SER A 8 2.27 -0.42 -2.10
N ILE A 9 1.45 0.63 -2.07
CA ILE A 9 0.30 0.76 -2.96
C ILE A 9 0.85 0.97 -4.38
N ILE A 10 0.82 -0.07 -5.21
CA ILE A 10 1.01 0.08 -6.66
C ILE A 10 -0.33 0.54 -7.24
N ALA A 11 -0.62 1.84 -7.10
CA ALA A 11 -1.45 2.50 -8.10
C ALA A 11 -0.61 2.49 -9.38
N GLY A 12 -1.13 1.92 -10.47
CA GLY A 12 -0.35 1.62 -11.68
C GLY A 12 0.74 2.65 -11.99
N ILE A 13 1.96 2.15 -12.17
CA ILE A 13 3.25 2.82 -12.48
C ILE A 13 3.24 3.86 -13.63
N SER A 14 2.07 4.21 -14.16
CA SER A 14 1.85 5.25 -15.16
C SER A 14 1.07 6.47 -14.62
N ALA A 15 0.53 6.41 -13.39
CA ALA A 15 -0.32 7.46 -12.81
C ALA A 15 0.30 8.18 -11.59
N ILE A 16 1.39 7.66 -11.02
CA ILE A 16 2.13 8.31 -9.92
C ILE A 16 3.20 9.28 -10.48
N ALA A 17 2.82 10.07 -11.48
CA ALA A 17 3.67 11.12 -12.02
C ALA A 17 3.05 12.48 -11.67
N THR A 18 3.69 13.17 -10.73
CA THR A 18 3.72 14.65 -10.56
C THR A 18 2.53 15.40 -9.95
N THR A 19 1.40 14.78 -9.63
CA THR A 19 0.34 15.42 -8.82
C THR A 19 0.22 14.74 -7.46
N PRO A 20 0.11 15.49 -6.33
CA PRO A 20 -0.29 14.88 -5.06
C PRO A 20 -1.55 14.05 -5.32
N ALA A 21 -1.48 12.74 -5.11
CA ALA A 21 -2.63 11.88 -5.25
C ALA A 21 -3.67 12.38 -4.23
N VAL A 22 -4.76 12.96 -4.71
CA VAL A 22 -5.88 13.37 -3.86
C VAL A 22 -6.55 12.10 -3.36
N ALA A 23 -6.05 11.57 -2.24
CA ALA A 23 -6.64 10.44 -1.53
C ALA A 23 -8.12 10.70 -1.17
N GLY A 24 -8.49 11.99 -1.02
CA GLY A 24 -9.87 12.46 -0.80
C GLY A 24 -10.86 12.21 -1.95
N SER A 25 -10.49 11.51 -3.01
CA SER A 25 -11.42 11.12 -4.08
C SER A 25 -11.96 9.70 -3.95
N LEU A 26 -11.44 8.88 -3.02
CA LEU A 26 -11.93 7.53 -2.77
C LEU A 26 -13.21 7.59 -1.94
N THR A 27 -14.34 7.28 -2.57
CA THR A 27 -15.66 7.21 -1.93
C THR A 27 -16.10 5.76 -1.73
N GLY A 28 -17.02 5.52 -0.78
CA GLY A 28 -17.52 4.15 -0.52
C GLY A 28 -16.46 3.17 -0.03
N ALA A 29 -15.38 3.68 0.60
CA ALA A 29 -14.25 2.88 1.02
C ALA A 29 -14.68 1.73 1.95
N THR A 30 -14.30 0.50 1.61
CA THR A 30 -14.60 -0.71 2.39
C THR A 30 -13.37 -1.62 2.47
N LEU A 31 -13.19 -2.26 3.63
CA LEU A 31 -12.14 -3.28 3.81
C LEU A 31 -12.73 -4.68 3.69
N ILE A 32 -12.04 -5.53 2.94
CA ILE A 32 -12.34 -6.95 2.75
C ILE A 32 -11.14 -7.75 3.27
N GLY A 33 -11.38 -8.71 4.16
CA GLY A 33 -10.33 -9.43 4.88
C GLY A 33 -10.20 -8.97 6.33
N SER A 34 -9.22 -9.50 7.05
CA SER A 34 -9.02 -9.24 8.48
C SER A 34 -7.60 -8.83 8.86
N ASP A 35 -6.64 -8.93 7.93
CA ASP A 35 -5.24 -8.63 8.20
C ASP A 35 -4.91 -7.19 7.80
N TYR A 36 -5.43 -6.24 8.56
CA TYR A 36 -5.16 -4.82 8.35
C TYR A 36 -4.97 -4.06 9.66
N LEU A 37 -4.27 -2.94 9.56
CA LEU A 37 -4.24 -1.91 10.60
C LEU A 37 -4.87 -0.63 10.08
N LYS A 38 -5.67 -0.01 10.94
CA LYS A 38 -6.10 1.38 10.80
C LYS A 38 -5.18 2.24 11.63
N ILE A 39 -4.53 3.20 10.99
CA ILE A 39 -3.52 4.06 11.61
C ILE A 39 -4.07 5.49 11.57
N ALA A 40 -4.61 5.97 12.69
CA ALA A 40 -5.12 7.32 12.82
C ALA A 40 -3.99 8.34 13.07
N SER A 41 -4.29 9.62 12.85
CA SER A 41 -3.42 10.73 13.23
C SER A 41 -4.14 11.76 14.09
N ASP A 42 -3.41 12.41 14.98
CA ASP A 42 -3.82 13.61 15.73
C ASP A 42 -3.18 14.90 15.18
N GLY A 43 -2.60 14.83 13.98
CA GLY A 43 -1.84 15.92 13.35
C GLY A 43 -0.39 16.06 13.85
N THR A 44 0.00 15.36 14.92
CA THR A 44 1.38 15.35 15.44
C THR A 44 1.99 13.95 15.36
N ASN A 45 1.21 12.93 15.70
CA ASN A 45 1.60 11.54 15.78
C ASN A 45 0.66 10.67 14.95
N THR A 46 1.11 9.45 14.68
CA THR A 46 0.28 8.37 14.14
C THR A 46 0.17 7.25 15.16
N PHE A 47 -1.00 6.65 15.28
CA PHE A 47 -1.27 5.56 16.23
C PHE A 47 -2.29 4.58 15.66
N ILE A 48 -2.24 3.34 16.14
CA ILE A 48 -3.20 2.31 15.74
C ILE A 48 -4.55 2.60 16.41
N ASP A 49 -5.61 2.71 15.62
CA ASP A 49 -6.99 2.85 16.09
C ASP A 49 -7.94 2.01 15.22
N PRO A 50 -8.31 0.79 15.68
CA PRO A 50 -9.23 -0.08 14.94
C PRO A 50 -10.64 0.51 14.76
N SER A 51 -11.03 1.46 15.63
CA SER A 51 -12.35 2.10 15.61
C SER A 51 -12.46 3.26 14.63
N ALA A 52 -11.32 3.76 14.12
CA ALA A 52 -11.29 4.88 13.18
C ALA A 52 -12.10 4.59 11.91
N SER A 53 -12.74 5.65 11.38
CA SER A 53 -13.49 5.59 10.12
C SER A 53 -12.56 5.71 8.93
N LEU A 54 -12.74 4.86 7.91
CA LEU A 54 -12.01 4.96 6.64
C LEU A 54 -12.19 6.32 5.96
N SER A 55 -13.36 6.94 6.10
CA SER A 55 -13.65 8.28 5.56
C SER A 55 -12.84 9.40 6.22
N THR A 56 -12.35 9.17 7.44
CA THR A 56 -11.49 10.11 8.17
C THR A 56 -10.03 9.82 7.85
N LEU A 57 -9.65 8.53 7.88
CA LEU A 57 -8.27 8.11 7.63
C LEU A 57 -7.77 8.50 6.23
N LEU A 58 -8.61 8.30 5.19
CA LEU A 58 -8.17 8.39 3.79
C LEU A 58 -8.42 9.75 3.13
N GLN A 59 -8.97 10.73 3.85
CA GLN A 59 -9.34 12.03 3.28
C GLN A 59 -8.51 13.22 3.77
N GLY A 60 -7.51 12.99 4.63
CA GLY A 60 -6.63 14.06 5.08
C GLY A 60 -5.60 14.49 4.02
N ASP A 61 -4.86 15.55 4.34
CA ASP A 61 -3.81 16.11 3.50
C ASP A 61 -2.52 16.42 4.29
N ALA A 62 -1.57 17.10 3.66
CA ALA A 62 -0.27 17.40 4.28
C ALA A 62 -0.36 18.41 5.45
N SER A 63 -1.43 19.21 5.51
CA SER A 63 -1.69 20.20 6.56
C SER A 63 -2.62 19.68 7.66
N ASP A 64 -3.51 18.75 7.32
CA ASP A 64 -4.39 18.03 8.26
C ASP A 64 -4.39 16.52 7.94
N PRO A 65 -3.40 15.77 8.45
CA PRO A 65 -3.29 14.34 8.18
C PRO A 65 -4.44 13.56 8.80
N GLY A 66 -5.14 12.75 7.99
CA GLY A 66 -6.22 11.90 8.47
C GLY A 66 -5.67 10.61 9.10
N GLY A 67 -4.85 9.89 8.34
CA GLY A 67 -4.28 8.61 8.74
C GLY A 67 -3.89 7.76 7.55
N ASN A 68 -3.77 6.45 7.77
CA ASN A 68 -3.42 5.44 6.77
C ASN A 68 -4.12 4.11 7.07
N VAL A 69 -4.10 3.22 6.09
CA VAL A 69 -4.51 1.82 6.24
C VAL A 69 -3.39 0.93 5.71
N GLU A 70 -2.98 -0.05 6.51
CA GLU A 70 -2.02 -1.08 6.12
C GLU A 70 -2.76 -2.38 5.84
N LEU A 71 -2.60 -2.95 4.64
CA LEU A 71 -3.39 -4.10 4.18
C LEU A 71 -2.70 -5.46 4.40
N PHE A 72 -1.50 -5.50 4.98
CA PHE A 72 -0.82 -6.74 5.34
C PHE A 72 -0.13 -6.60 6.69
N ALA A 73 -0.94 -6.33 7.72
CA ALA A 73 -0.44 -5.96 9.04
C ALA A 73 0.42 -7.05 9.70
N SER A 74 0.08 -8.32 9.49
CA SER A 74 0.82 -9.41 10.09
C SER A 74 2.21 -9.62 9.46
N SER A 75 2.47 -9.09 8.26
CA SER A 75 3.71 -9.34 7.49
C SER A 75 4.99 -9.08 8.29
N GLU A 76 5.01 -8.03 9.11
CA GLU A 76 6.15 -7.65 9.96
C GLU A 76 6.38 -8.58 11.16
N THR A 77 5.41 -9.43 11.49
CA THR A 77 5.47 -10.40 12.60
C THR A 77 5.70 -11.83 12.12
N LEU A 78 5.48 -12.10 10.83
CA LEU A 78 5.70 -13.42 10.24
C LEU A 78 7.21 -13.70 10.13
N SER A 79 7.59 -14.96 10.37
CA SER A 79 8.92 -15.43 9.93
C SER A 79 8.97 -15.49 8.41
N ASN A 80 10.18 -15.44 7.83
CA ASN A 80 10.35 -15.53 6.37
C ASN A 80 9.67 -16.75 5.75
N PHE A 81 9.68 -17.90 6.44
CA PHE A 81 9.00 -19.11 5.97
C PHE A 81 7.48 -18.95 5.98
N GLN A 82 6.91 -18.35 7.03
CA GLN A 82 5.47 -18.09 7.09
C GLN A 82 5.04 -17.05 6.05
N TYR A 83 5.81 -15.98 5.88
CA TYR A 83 5.57 -14.96 4.86
C TYR A 83 5.60 -15.55 3.44
N ALA A 84 6.59 -16.40 3.13
CA ALA A 84 6.70 -17.06 1.83
C ALA A 84 5.52 -17.99 1.49
N LEU A 85 4.83 -18.50 2.51
CA LEU A 85 3.66 -19.36 2.36
C LEU A 85 2.32 -18.64 2.54
N PHE A 86 2.34 -17.34 2.87
CA PHE A 86 1.14 -16.56 3.10
C PHE A 86 0.49 -16.19 1.77
N ASN A 87 -0.78 -16.57 1.59
CA ASN A 87 -1.53 -16.36 0.35
C ASN A 87 -2.84 -15.59 0.56
N ASP A 88 -3.19 -15.26 1.80
CA ASP A 88 -4.38 -14.48 2.07
C ASP A 88 -4.15 -13.02 1.64
N VAL A 89 -5.20 -12.37 1.15
CA VAL A 89 -5.14 -10.96 0.73
C VAL A 89 -6.21 -10.17 1.45
N THR A 90 -5.85 -8.97 1.88
CA THR A 90 -6.77 -7.98 2.39
C THR A 90 -6.85 -6.86 1.37
N SER A 91 -8.06 -6.34 1.13
CA SER A 91 -8.30 -5.34 0.10
C SER A 91 -9.06 -4.14 0.62
N LEU A 92 -8.67 -2.96 0.16
CA LEU A 92 -9.44 -1.73 0.24
C LEU A 92 -10.16 -1.52 -1.10
N THR A 93 -11.48 -1.48 -1.07
CA THR A 93 -12.31 -1.17 -2.25
C THR A 93 -12.96 0.19 -2.10
N GLY A 94 -13.38 0.79 -3.20
CA GLY A 94 -14.14 2.04 -3.23
C GLY A 94 -14.25 2.57 -4.65
N GLN A 95 -14.61 3.84 -4.80
CA GLN A 95 -14.77 4.48 -6.09
C GLN A 95 -13.91 5.73 -6.22
N ILE A 96 -13.20 5.86 -7.34
CA ILE A 96 -12.50 7.08 -7.76
C ILE A 96 -13.11 7.52 -9.09
N GLY A 97 -13.67 8.73 -9.14
CA GLY A 97 -14.30 9.26 -10.37
C GLY A 97 -15.45 8.40 -10.89
N GLY A 98 -16.22 7.76 -9.98
CA GLY A 98 -17.32 6.87 -10.31
C GLY A 98 -16.91 5.50 -10.86
N LYS A 99 -15.62 5.17 -10.81
CA LYS A 99 -15.10 3.84 -11.18
C LYS A 99 -14.71 3.08 -9.94
N ASP A 100 -15.13 1.82 -9.86
CA ASP A 100 -14.72 0.93 -8.78
C ASP A 100 -13.21 0.66 -8.87
N ILE A 101 -12.54 0.75 -7.73
CA ILE A 101 -11.13 0.47 -7.53
C ILE A 101 -11.01 -0.56 -6.41
N THR A 102 -10.09 -1.48 -6.58
CA THR A 102 -9.65 -2.43 -5.56
C THR A 102 -8.15 -2.31 -5.41
N LEU A 103 -7.69 -2.08 -4.18
CA LEU A 103 -6.29 -2.10 -3.78
C LEU A 103 -6.11 -3.29 -2.84
N SER A 104 -5.23 -4.22 -3.18
CA SER A 104 -5.00 -5.45 -2.39
C SER A 104 -3.57 -5.49 -1.86
N SER A 105 -3.36 -6.15 -0.73
CA SER A 105 -2.02 -6.47 -0.26
C SER A 105 -1.26 -7.35 -1.27
N LEU A 106 0.07 -7.19 -1.27
CA LEU A 106 0.97 -8.04 -2.04
C LEU A 106 1.43 -9.21 -1.17
N THR A 107 1.27 -10.41 -1.70
CA THR A 107 1.86 -11.63 -1.15
C THR A 107 3.31 -11.78 -1.60
N SER A 108 4.03 -12.75 -1.04
CA SER A 108 5.36 -13.09 -1.55
C SER A 108 5.31 -13.50 -3.03
N ALA A 109 4.26 -14.19 -3.49
CA ALA A 109 4.17 -14.66 -4.87
C ALA A 109 4.05 -13.49 -5.86
N ASP A 110 3.33 -12.44 -5.50
CA ASP A 110 3.15 -11.25 -6.34
C ASP A 110 4.48 -10.56 -6.64
N TRP A 111 5.35 -10.43 -5.62
CA TRP A 111 6.69 -9.87 -5.77
C TRP A 111 7.59 -10.64 -6.77
N PHE A 112 7.37 -11.95 -6.92
CA PHE A 112 8.12 -12.81 -7.83
C PHE A 112 7.44 -13.02 -9.19
N THR A 113 6.31 -12.35 -9.45
CA THR A 113 5.63 -12.42 -10.73
C THR A 113 6.47 -11.72 -11.81
N ASP A 114 6.66 -12.38 -12.97
CA ASP A 114 7.30 -11.78 -14.15
C ASP A 114 6.38 -10.69 -14.72
N VAL A 115 6.88 -9.45 -14.74
CA VAL A 115 6.17 -8.28 -15.28
C VAL A 115 6.56 -7.96 -16.73
N GLY A 116 7.30 -8.87 -17.37
CA GLY A 116 7.76 -8.80 -18.75
C GLY A 116 9.28 -8.87 -18.86
N GLY A 117 9.76 -9.67 -19.82
CA GLY A 117 11.19 -9.76 -20.12
C GLY A 117 12.01 -10.55 -19.10
N GLY A 118 11.38 -11.41 -18.30
CA GLY A 118 12.06 -12.19 -17.26
C GLY A 118 12.38 -11.39 -15.99
N ILE A 119 11.77 -10.22 -15.83
CA ILE A 119 11.99 -9.30 -14.72
C ILE A 119 10.82 -9.44 -13.75
N THR A 120 11.09 -9.71 -12.47
CA THR A 120 10.04 -9.80 -11.47
C THR A 120 9.51 -8.43 -11.05
N LEU A 121 8.31 -8.39 -10.48
CA LEU A 121 7.73 -7.17 -9.92
C LEU A 121 8.68 -6.51 -8.92
N ALA A 122 9.31 -7.29 -8.03
CA ALA A 122 10.29 -6.77 -7.09
C ALA A 122 11.47 -6.09 -7.80
N GLN A 123 12.09 -6.77 -8.77
CA GLN A 123 13.22 -6.21 -9.52
C GLN A 123 12.84 -4.90 -10.21
N LYS A 124 11.69 -4.88 -10.88
CA LYS A 124 11.20 -3.67 -11.56
C LYS A 124 10.94 -2.54 -10.56
N TRP A 125 10.21 -2.81 -9.48
CA TRP A 125 9.86 -1.82 -8.48
C TRP A 125 11.10 -1.20 -7.81
N PHE A 126 12.05 -2.04 -7.38
CA PHE A 126 13.29 -1.55 -6.78
C PHE A 126 14.14 -0.75 -7.78
N SER A 127 14.27 -1.24 -9.02
CA SER A 127 15.05 -0.56 -10.06
C SER A 127 14.45 0.80 -10.42
N ASP A 128 13.13 0.89 -10.55
CA ASP A 128 12.41 2.15 -10.76
C ASP A 128 12.61 3.11 -9.58
N ALA A 129 12.48 2.62 -8.35
CA ALA A 129 12.63 3.43 -7.14
C ALA A 129 14.05 3.98 -7.01
N LEU A 130 15.08 3.17 -7.25
CA LEU A 130 16.47 3.61 -7.21
C LEU A 130 16.78 4.62 -8.33
N THR A 131 16.27 4.37 -9.54
CA THR A 131 16.43 5.29 -10.68
C THR A 131 15.77 6.64 -10.41
N ALA A 132 14.54 6.65 -9.90
CA ALA A 132 13.82 7.88 -9.55
C ALA A 132 14.54 8.72 -8.48
N ASN A 133 15.33 8.07 -7.62
CA ASN A 133 16.12 8.72 -6.58
C ASN A 133 17.60 8.97 -6.99
N GLY A 134 17.95 8.76 -8.26
CA GLY A 134 19.31 9.02 -8.78
C GLY A 134 20.39 8.06 -8.28
N LEU A 135 20.00 6.89 -7.76
CA LEU A 135 20.92 5.89 -7.20
C LEU A 135 21.36 4.81 -8.22
N GLY A 136 20.87 4.88 -9.46
CA GLY A 136 21.16 3.91 -10.53
C GLY A 136 20.30 2.64 -10.46
N SER A 137 20.22 1.91 -11.58
CA SER A 137 19.49 0.62 -11.69
C SER A 137 20.44 -0.57 -11.56
N TYR A 138 19.99 -1.68 -10.96
CA TYR A 138 20.66 -2.99 -10.99
C TYR A 138 19.90 -3.97 -11.88
#